data_AF-A0A5S9M9D3-F1
#
_entry.id   AF-A0A5S9M9D3-F1
#
_cell.length_a   1.000
_cell.length_b   1.000
_cell.length_c   1.000
_cell.angle_alpha   90.00
_cell.angle_beta   90.00
_cell.angle_gamma   90.00
#
_symmetry.space_group_name_H-M   'P 1'
#
loop_
_entity.id
_entity.type
_entity.pdbx_description
1 polymer ?
#
loop_
_entity_poly.entity_id
_entity_poly.type
_entity_poly.pdbx_seq_one_letter_code
_entity_poly.pdbx_strand_id
1 'polypeptide(L)'
;MNALSEWLTVTIERDGFIYHQRFENGGKPVTSLEKVGKSKKTGTLIHFKPDPTMFSVTTYNFDTLSERLRESAFLLKRIKK
;
A
#
# COMPACT_ATOMS: atom_id res chain seq x y z
N MET A 1 -5.70 -7.58 2.64
CA MET A 1 -5.06 -7.93 3.92
C MET A 1 -4.82 -6.64 4.69
N ASN A 2 -5.64 -6.33 5.69
CA ASN A 2 -5.53 -5.13 6.57
C ASN A 2 -5.37 -5.53 8.06
N ALA A 3 -5.62 -6.80 8.39
CA ALA A 3 -5.67 -7.31 9.76
C ALA A 3 -4.30 -7.53 10.43
N LEU A 4 -3.19 -7.38 9.70
CA LEU A 4 -1.84 -7.69 10.16
C LEU A 4 -0.92 -6.46 10.17
N SER A 5 -1.49 -5.26 10.08
CA SER A 5 -0.74 -4.01 10.04
C SER A 5 -1.01 -3.19 11.30
N GLU A 6 0.06 -2.67 11.90
CA GLU A 6 -0.01 -1.67 12.97
C GLU A 6 -0.77 -0.45 12.46
N TRP A 7 -0.43 -0.03 11.24
CA TRP A 7 -1.17 0.96 10.49
C TRP A 7 -1.11 0.71 8.98
N LEU A 8 -2.12 1.20 8.28
CA LEU A 8 -2.23 1.17 6.83
C LEU A 8 -2.84 2.47 6.32
N THR A 9 -2.31 2.99 5.23
CA THR A 9 -2.77 4.19 4.55
C THR A 9 -3.05 3.88 3.10
N VAL A 10 -4.22 4.27 2.62
CA VAL A 10 -4.63 4.16 1.22
C VAL A 10 -4.75 5.56 0.64
N THR A 11 -4.03 5.82 -0.43
CA THR A 11 -4.20 7.02 -1.26
C THR A 11 -4.72 6.59 -2.62
N ILE A 12 -5.87 7.11 -3.02
CA ILE A 12 -6.54 6.80 -4.29
C ILE A 12 -6.56 8.07 -5.12
N GLU A 13 -5.95 8.02 -6.30
CA GLU A 13 -6.02 9.11 -7.27
C GLU A 13 -7.03 8.70 -8.36
N ARG A 14 -8.19 9.37 -8.40
CA ARG A 14 -9.28 9.05 -9.32
C ARG A 14 -10.16 10.27 -9.60
N ASP A 15 -10.67 10.35 -10.82
CA ASP A 15 -11.64 11.38 -11.25
C ASP A 15 -11.16 12.82 -11.00
N GLY A 16 -9.86 13.07 -11.16
CA GLY A 16 -9.26 14.38 -10.97
C GLY A 16 -8.95 14.73 -9.51
N PHE A 17 -9.12 13.80 -8.57
CA PHE A 17 -8.97 14.03 -7.14
C PHE A 17 -8.14 12.96 -6.43
N ILE A 18 -7.59 13.35 -5.28
CA ILE A 18 -6.87 12.48 -4.36
C ILE A 18 -7.80 12.21 -3.18
N TYR A 19 -7.99 10.94 -2.88
CA TYR A 19 -8.70 10.46 -1.71
C TYR A 19 -7.71 9.76 -0.78
N HIS A 20 -7.88 9.96 0.52
CA HIS A 20 -6.99 9.43 1.54
C HIS A 20 -7.79 8.76 2.65
N GLN A 21 -7.35 7.59 3.08
CA GLN A 21 -7.94 6.89 4.22
C GLN A 21 -6.87 6.18 5.04
N ARG A 22 -6.97 6.32 6.36
CA ARG A 22 -6.06 5.72 7.34
C ARG A 22 -6.78 4.65 8.14
N PHE A 23 -6.08 3.54 8.35
CA PHE A 23 -6.49 2.41 9.18
C PHE A 23 -5.40 2.11 10.20
N GLU A 24 -5.79 1.70 11.40
CA GLU A 24 -4.87 1.36 12.50
C GLU A 24 -5.38 0.13 13.27
N ASN A 25 -4.51 -0.47 14.07
CA ASN A 25 -4.86 -1.56 15.01
C ASN A 25 -5.59 -2.74 14.32
N GLY A 26 -4.97 -3.34 13.31
CA GLY A 26 -5.57 -4.47 12.60
C GLY A 26 -6.70 -4.05 11.65
N GLY A 27 -6.67 -2.82 11.17
CA GLY A 27 -7.50 -2.38 10.05
C GLY A 27 -8.77 -1.62 10.41
N LYS A 28 -8.85 -1.07 11.62
CA LYS A 28 -9.94 -0.18 12.02
C LYS A 28 -9.77 1.18 11.32
N PRO A 29 -10.76 1.69 10.59
CA PRO A 29 -10.67 3.02 9.97
C PRO A 29 -10.60 4.08 11.07
N VAL A 30 -9.54 4.89 11.05
CA VAL A 30 -9.38 6.03 11.97
C VAL A 30 -9.75 7.36 11.31
N THR A 31 -9.77 7.39 9.98
CA THR A 31 -10.32 8.50 9.20
C THR A 31 -11.45 7.99 8.30
N SER A 32 -12.37 8.89 7.97
CA SER A 32 -13.23 8.71 6.79
C SER A 32 -12.39 8.77 5.50
N LEU A 33 -13.02 8.48 4.35
CA LEU A 33 -12.40 8.73 3.05
C LEU A 33 -12.38 10.24 2.79
N GLU A 34 -11.22 10.85 2.93
CA GLU A 34 -11.03 12.30 2.82
C GLU A 34 -10.60 12.69 1.41
N LYS A 35 -11.21 13.73 0.87
CA LYS A 35 -10.81 14.31 -0.40
C LYS A 35 -9.71 15.35 -0.15
N VAL A 36 -8.45 14.96 -0.33
CA VAL A 36 -7.28 15.75 0.10
C VAL A 36 -6.70 16.66 -0.99
N GLY A 37 -7.16 16.55 -2.24
CA GLY A 37 -6.69 17.46 -3.29
C GLY A 37 -7.13 17.08 -4.70
N LYS A 38 -6.60 17.83 -5.69
CA LYS A 38 -6.74 17.53 -7.11
C LYS A 38 -5.56 16.69 -7.60
N SER A 39 -5.80 15.77 -8.52
CA SER A 39 -4.74 15.03 -9.22
C SER A 39 -4.99 14.99 -10.73
N LYS A 40 -3.91 14.86 -11.50
CA LYS A 40 -3.95 14.59 -12.94
C LYS A 40 -3.60 13.12 -13.25
N LYS A 41 -3.32 12.33 -12.21
CA LYS A 41 -2.92 10.93 -12.31
C LYS A 41 -4.08 10.03 -11.90
N THR A 42 -3.96 8.76 -12.25
CA THR A 42 -4.81 7.70 -11.73
C THR A 42 -3.94 6.62 -11.10
N GLY A 43 -4.36 6.09 -9.96
CA GLY A 43 -3.56 5.11 -9.25
C GLY A 43 -4.07 4.83 -7.85
N THR A 44 -3.46 3.83 -7.23
CA THR A 44 -3.71 3.48 -5.83
C THR A 44 -2.37 3.21 -5.18
N LEU A 45 -2.08 3.93 -4.11
CA LEU A 45 -0.93 3.72 -3.25
C LEU A 45 -1.43 3.13 -1.94
N ILE A 46 -0.85 1.99 -1.58
CA ILE A 46 -1.07 1.35 -0.28
C ILE A 46 0.27 1.38 0.45
N HIS A 47 0.29 2.01 1.61
CA HIS A 47 1.45 2.07 2.49
C HIS A 47 1.06 1.49 3.85
N PHE A 48 1.81 0.51 4.34
CA PHE A 48 1.48 -0.13 5.61
C PHE A 48 2.73 -0.47 6.40
N LYS A 49 2.57 -0.55 7.72
CA LYS A 49 3.58 -1.06 8.64
C LYS A 49 3.10 -2.39 9.24
N PRO A 50 3.88 -3.48 9.15
CA PRO A 50 3.51 -4.77 9.74
C PRO A 50 3.40 -4.66 11.26
N ASP A 51 2.46 -5.40 11.85
CA ASP A 51 2.31 -5.45 13.32
C ASP A 51 3.44 -6.31 13.95
N PRO A 52 4.31 -5.75 14.80
CA PRO A 52 5.41 -6.49 15.42
C PRO A 52 4.94 -7.54 16.45
N THR A 53 3.69 -7.47 16.91
CA THR A 53 3.13 -8.48 17.82
C THR A 53 2.69 -9.75 17.07
N MET A 54 2.41 -9.62 15.77
CA MET A 54 1.99 -10.72 14.90
C MET A 54 3.16 -11.32 14.11
N PHE A 55 4.17 -10.53 13.76
CA PHE A 55 5.32 -10.97 12.97
C PHE A 55 6.61 -11.03 13.80
N SER A 56 7.32 -12.16 13.73
CA SER A 56 8.65 -12.32 14.33
C SER A 56 9.74 -11.51 13.62
N VAL A 57 9.53 -11.13 12.36
CA VAL A 57 10.42 -10.27 11.57
C VAL A 57 9.61 -9.18 10.89
N THR A 58 9.92 -7.93 11.18
CA THR A 58 9.27 -6.74 10.59
C THR A 58 10.18 -5.96 9.64
N THR A 59 11.45 -6.38 9.52
CA THR A 59 12.41 -5.79 8.59
C THR A 59 12.22 -6.37 7.19
N TYR A 60 12.07 -5.50 6.20
CA TYR A 60 11.97 -5.91 4.80
C TYR A 60 13.35 -6.33 4.26
N ASN A 61 13.41 -7.49 3.61
CA ASN A 61 14.60 -7.95 2.89
C ASN A 61 14.53 -7.47 1.42
N PHE A 62 15.48 -6.63 1.03
CA PHE A 62 15.54 -6.08 -0.32
C PHE A 62 15.68 -7.16 -1.40
N ASP A 63 16.60 -8.12 -1.21
CA ASP A 63 16.87 -9.16 -2.20
C ASP A 63 15.62 -10.00 -2.46
N THR A 64 14.92 -10.42 -1.41
CA THR A 64 13.66 -11.16 -1.50
C THR A 64 12.58 -10.38 -2.25
N LEU A 65 12.43 -9.08 -1.96
CA LEU A 65 11.46 -8.24 -2.68
C LEU A 65 11.84 -8.05 -4.14
N SER A 66 13.12 -7.80 -4.41
CA SER A 66 13.64 -7.56 -5.75
C SER A 66 13.47 -8.78 -6.66
N GLU A 67 13.68 -9.98 -6.13
CA GLU A 67 13.51 -11.24 -6.84
C GLU A 67 12.04 -11.44 -7.22
N ARG A 68 11.11 -11.30 -6.27
CA ARG A 68 9.67 -11.43 -6.52
C ARG A 68 9.14 -10.40 -7.51
N LEU A 69 9.60 -9.15 -7.43
CA LEU A 69 9.20 -8.09 -8.35
C LEU A 69 9.73 -8.39 -9.77
N ARG A 70 10.96 -8.91 -9.87
CA ARG A 70 11.56 -9.30 -11.15
C ARG A 70 10.83 -10.50 -11.77
N GLU A 71 10.54 -11.55 -11.00
CA GLU A 71 9.72 -12.69 -11.44
C GLU A 71 8.37 -12.20 -11.99
N SER A 72 7.69 -11.33 -11.25
CA SER A 72 6.40 -10.76 -11.66
C SER A 72 6.52 -9.95 -12.96
N ALA A 73 7.57 -9.15 -13.12
CA ALA A 73 7.81 -8.37 -14.33
C ALA A 73 8.12 -9.25 -15.55
N PHE A 74 8.78 -10.40 -15.38
CA PHE A 74 9.01 -11.36 -16.45
C PHE A 74 7.72 -12.03 -16.94
N LEU A 75 6.82 -12.39 -16.02
CA LEU A 75 5.53 -13.00 -16.36
C LEU A 75 4.56 -12.01 -17.01
N LEU A 76 4.64 -10.74 -16.62
CA LEU A 76 3.77 -9.67 -17.11
C LEU A 76 4.45 -8.91 -18.26
N LYS A 77 4.27 -9.41 -19.47
CA LYS A 77 4.91 -9.00 -20.75
C LYS A 77 4.84 -7.49 -21.12
N ARG A 78 4.26 -6.59 -20.30
CA ARG A 78 4.10 -5.14 -20.56
C ARG A 78 4.29 -4.22 -19.34
N ILE A 79 4.89 -4.66 -18.23
CA ILE A 79 5.21 -3.74 -17.12
C ILE A 79 6.43 -2.90 -17.50
N LYS A 80 6.33 -1.56 -17.38
CA LYS A 80 7.45 -0.65 -17.67
C LYS A 80 8.61 -0.94 -16.71
N LYS A 81 9.78 -1.17 -17.29
CA LYS A 81 11.07 -1.30 -16.61
C LYS A 81 11.52 0.05 -16.06
#